data_AF-A0AAW8K9M6-F1
#
_entry.id   AF-A0AAW8K9M6-F1
#
_cell.length_a   1.000
_cell.length_b   1.000
_cell.length_c   1.000
_cell.angle_alpha   90.00
_cell.angle_beta   90.00
_cell.angle_gamma   90.00
#
_symmetry.space_group_name_H-M   'P 1'
#
loop_
_entity.id
_entity.type
_entity.pdbx_description
1 polymer ?
#
loop_
_entity_poly.entity_id
_entity_poly.type
_entity_poly.pdbx_seq_one_letter_code
_entity_poly.pdbx_strand_id
1 'polypeptide(L)'
;LPQAVCGMAKEEPDWRRWKDFHDELRSGYEELMSGERNVLFKMKEIWGYMLPMFGEAEKAGKKIRKAVRLAEYQEVVDALFEEKMEG
;
A
#
# COMPACT_ATOMS: atom_id res chain seq x y z
N LEU A 1 13.47 -41.10 6.60
CA LEU A 1 12.12 -40.64 6.22
C LEU A 1 12.16 -39.12 6.16
N PRO A 2 11.95 -38.46 5.01
CA PRO A 2 11.90 -37.01 4.97
C PRO A 2 10.66 -36.54 5.71
N GLN A 3 10.86 -35.71 6.74
CA GLN A 3 9.78 -35.10 7.49
C GLN A 3 9.02 -34.14 6.58
N ALA A 4 7.70 -34.30 6.56
CA ALA A 4 6.80 -33.37 5.91
C ALA A 4 7.02 -31.97 6.50
N VAL A 5 7.34 -31.00 5.63
CA VAL A 5 7.29 -29.59 6.01
C VAL A 5 5.81 -29.20 6.06
N CYS A 6 5.19 -29.44 7.21
CA CYS A 6 3.83 -29.04 7.50
C CYS A 6 3.78 -27.51 7.62
N GLY A 7 3.01 -26.87 6.73
CA GLY A 7 2.41 -25.55 6.89
C GLY A 7 3.26 -24.46 7.54
N MET A 8 4.04 -23.72 6.76
CA MET A 8 4.43 -22.37 7.17
C MET A 8 3.16 -21.52 7.12
N ALA A 9 2.58 -21.23 8.29
CA ALA A 9 1.64 -20.12 8.41
C ALA A 9 2.34 -18.89 7.82
N LYS A 10 1.72 -18.22 6.85
CA LYS A 10 2.21 -16.92 6.40
C LYS A 10 2.04 -15.98 7.58
N GLU A 11 3.13 -15.52 8.17
CA GLU A 11 3.06 -14.46 9.17
C GLU A 11 2.37 -13.24 8.54
N GLU A 12 1.38 -12.72 9.24
CA GLU A 12 0.72 -11.46 8.89
C GLU A 12 1.79 -10.34 8.88
N PRO A 13 1.79 -9.47 7.86
CA PRO A 13 2.71 -8.34 7.85
C PRO A 13 2.50 -7.40 9.04
N ASP A 14 3.57 -6.78 9.54
CA ASP A 14 3.45 -5.61 10.42
C ASP A 14 2.93 -4.43 9.60
N TRP A 15 1.61 -4.23 9.64
CA TRP A 15 0.92 -3.20 8.87
C TRP A 15 1.35 -1.78 9.23
N ARG A 16 1.81 -1.56 10.46
CA ARG A 16 2.32 -0.25 10.88
C ARG A 16 3.65 0.05 10.20
N ARG A 17 4.57 -0.92 10.19
CA ARG A 17 5.83 -0.79 9.45
C ARG A 17 5.62 -0.59 7.95
N TRP A 18 4.60 -1.23 7.36
CA TRP A 18 4.25 -1.01 5.96
C TRP A 18 3.68 0.39 5.69
N LYS A 19 2.89 0.92 6.62
CA LYS A 19 2.39 2.30 6.53
C LYS A 19 3.53 3.30 6.62
N ASP A 20 4.44 3.12 7.57
CA ASP A 20 5.61 3.98 7.73
C ASP A 20 6.49 3.98 6.47
N PHE A 21 6.75 2.80 5.89
CA PHE A 21 7.47 2.67 4.61
C PHE A 21 6.76 3.38 3.46
N HIS A 22 5.44 3.22 3.35
CA HIS A 22 4.63 3.89 2.34
C HIS A 22 4.72 5.43 2.48
N ASP A 23 4.60 5.93 3.71
CA ASP A 23 4.64 7.37 4.00
C ASP A 23 6.03 7.96 3.74
N GLU A 24 7.11 7.23 4.05
CA GLU A 24 8.49 7.60 3.73
C GLU A 24 8.70 7.68 2.20
N LEU A 25 8.24 6.68 1.43
CA LEU A 25 8.31 6.71 -0.02
C LEU A 25 7.58 7.91 -0.63
N ARG A 26 6.36 8.18 -0.16
CA ARG A 26 5.57 9.33 -0.63
C ARG A 26 6.31 10.63 -0.36
N SER A 27 6.78 10.85 0.88
CA SER A 27 7.50 12.06 1.27
C SER A 27 8.76 12.26 0.42
N GLY A 28 9.56 11.20 0.22
CA GLY A 28 10.76 11.27 -0.61
C GLY A 28 10.46 11.60 -2.07
N TYR A 29 9.34 11.12 -2.62
CA TYR A 29 8.90 11.50 -3.96
C TYR A 29 8.36 12.94 -4.03
N GLU A 30 7.65 13.42 -3.01
CA GLU A 30 7.20 14.82 -2.93
C GLU A 30 8.39 15.79 -2.86
N GLU A 31 9.48 15.41 -2.18
CA GLU A 31 10.70 16.20 -2.10
C GLU A 31 11.49 16.21 -3.43
N LEU A 32 11.56 15.08 -4.11
CA LEU A 32 12.37 14.92 -5.33
C LEU A 32 11.66 15.37 -6.61
N MET A 33 10.32 15.33 -6.65
CA MET A 33 9.55 15.51 -7.87
C MET A 33 8.61 16.71 -7.78
N SER A 34 8.60 17.52 -8.85
CA SER A 34 7.65 18.63 -8.95
C SER A 34 6.24 18.13 -9.30
N GLY A 35 5.29 18.40 -8.41
CA GLY A 35 3.85 18.29 -8.66
C GLY A 35 3.23 16.91 -8.38
N GLU A 36 1.98 16.95 -7.90
CA GLU A 36 1.21 15.78 -7.44
C GLU A 36 1.16 14.64 -8.46
N ARG A 37 1.05 14.97 -9.75
CA ARG A 37 0.92 13.98 -10.82
C ARG A 37 2.11 13.01 -10.87
N ASN A 38 3.34 13.53 -10.73
CA ASN A 38 4.54 12.70 -10.83
C ASN A 38 4.66 11.76 -9.63
N VAL A 39 4.39 12.27 -8.42
CA VAL A 39 4.33 11.49 -7.19
C VAL A 39 3.27 10.39 -7.31
N LEU A 40 2.05 10.73 -7.75
CA LEU A 40 0.96 9.78 -7.93
C LEU A 40 1.30 8.67 -8.92
N PHE A 41 2.01 8.97 -10.02
CA PHE A 41 2.43 7.93 -10.95
C PHE A 41 3.32 6.88 -10.28
N LYS A 42 4.31 7.32 -9.50
CA LYS A 42 5.20 6.42 -8.74
C LYS A 42 4.45 5.65 -7.66
N MET A 43 3.63 6.34 -6.89
CA MET A 43 2.88 5.69 -5.82
C MET A 43 1.89 4.65 -6.36
N LYS A 44 1.24 4.90 -7.51
CA LYS A 44 0.35 3.91 -8.15
C LYS A 44 1.09 2.66 -8.65
N GLU A 45 2.33 2.83 -9.12
CA GLU A 45 3.20 1.71 -9.51
C GLU A 45 3.49 0.82 -8.30
N ILE A 46 3.89 1.42 -7.18
CA ILE A 46 4.13 0.72 -5.91
C ILE A 46 2.88 -0.03 -5.43
N TRP A 47 1.70 0.59 -5.52
CA TRP A 47 0.43 -0.06 -5.17
C TRP A 47 0.09 -1.26 -6.05
N GLY A 48 0.63 -1.37 -7.27
CA GLY A 48 0.53 -2.58 -8.08
C GLY A 48 1.10 -3.82 -7.37
N TYR A 49 2.16 -3.63 -6.58
CA TYR A 49 2.79 -4.67 -5.77
C TYR A 49 2.17 -4.81 -4.39
N MET A 50 1.66 -3.71 -3.80
CA MET A 50 1.10 -3.74 -2.45
C MET A 50 -0.32 -4.30 -2.39
N LEU A 51 -1.19 -3.96 -3.34
CA LEU A 51 -2.61 -4.33 -3.31
C LEU A 51 -2.88 -5.82 -3.06
N PRO A 52 -2.15 -6.79 -3.67
CA PRO A 52 -2.37 -8.21 -3.42
C PRO A 52 -2.19 -8.65 -1.96
N MET A 53 -1.43 -7.89 -1.16
CA MET A 53 -1.23 -8.18 0.26
C MET A 53 -2.45 -7.80 1.11
N PHE A 54 -3.31 -6.91 0.63
CA PHE A 54 -4.46 -6.41 1.39
C PHE A 54 -5.72 -7.29 1.28
N GLY A 55 -5.71 -8.37 0.48
CA GLY A 55 -6.89 -9.22 0.29
C GLY A 55 -7.92 -8.58 -0.65
N GLU A 56 -9.19 -8.45 -0.22
CA GLU A 56 -10.31 -7.90 -1.01
C GLU A 56 -10.22 -6.37 -1.30
N ALA A 57 -9.05 -5.90 -1.73
CA ALA A 57 -8.73 -4.49 -1.95
C ALA A 57 -9.05 -3.99 -3.38
N GLU A 58 -9.87 -4.70 -4.17
CA GLU A 58 -10.18 -4.30 -5.55
C GLU A 58 -10.76 -2.88 -5.64
N LYS A 59 -11.69 -2.56 -4.73
CA LYS A 59 -12.40 -1.27 -4.71
C LYS A 59 -11.43 -0.13 -4.36
N ALA A 60 -10.63 -0.31 -3.32
CA ALA A 60 -9.59 0.64 -2.92
C ALA A 60 -8.56 0.81 -4.05
N GLY A 61 -8.08 -0.30 -4.63
CA GLY A 61 -7.13 -0.27 -5.75
C GLY A 61 -7.66 0.44 -6.99
N LYS A 62 -8.96 0.34 -7.31
CA LYS A 62 -9.57 1.13 -8.39
C LYS A 62 -9.57 2.63 -8.09
N LYS A 63 -9.86 3.02 -6.85
CA LYS A 63 -9.80 4.44 -6.43
C LYS A 63 -8.37 4.99 -6.46
N ILE A 64 -7.40 4.25 -5.90
CA ILE A 64 -5.97 4.61 -5.94
C ILE A 64 -5.50 4.85 -7.37
N ARG A 65 -5.82 3.94 -8.31
CA ARG A 65 -5.43 4.10 -9.73
C ARG A 65 -6.06 5.33 -10.38
N LYS A 66 -7.27 5.72 -9.98
CA LYS A 66 -8.04 6.85 -10.55
C LYS A 66 -7.73 8.20 -9.89
N ALA A 67 -7.15 8.23 -8.70
CA ALA A 67 -6.85 9.47 -7.99
C ALA A 67 -5.99 10.43 -8.83
N VAL A 68 -6.37 11.70 -8.89
CA VAL A 68 -5.62 12.74 -9.61
C VAL A 68 -5.04 13.80 -8.68
N ARG A 69 -5.46 13.78 -7.41
CA ARG A 69 -4.92 14.60 -6.31
C ARG A 69 -4.29 13.71 -5.24
N LEU A 70 -3.25 14.21 -4.57
CA LEU A 70 -2.62 13.46 -3.48
C LEU A 70 -3.58 13.30 -2.29
N ALA A 71 -4.43 14.30 -2.02
CA ALA A 71 -5.44 14.21 -0.98
C ALA A 71 -6.43 13.05 -1.21
N GLU A 72 -7.03 12.95 -2.40
CA GLU A 72 -7.94 11.85 -2.76
C GLU A 72 -7.28 10.47 -2.67
N TYR A 73 -6.02 10.41 -3.07
CA TYR A 73 -5.21 9.20 -2.96
C TYR A 73 -4.99 8.83 -1.48
N GLN A 74 -4.60 9.80 -0.66
CA GLN A 74 -4.24 9.61 0.73
C GLN A 74 -5.43 9.14 1.57
N GLU A 75 -6.62 9.72 1.36
CA GLU A 75 -7.86 9.29 2.02
C GLU A 75 -8.16 7.79 1.80
N VAL A 76 -7.91 7.29 0.58
CA VAL A 76 -8.15 5.88 0.26
C VAL A 76 -7.09 4.99 0.90
N VAL A 77 -5.84 5.45 0.93
CA VAL A 77 -4.73 4.72 1.53
C VAL A 77 -4.90 4.61 3.03
N ASP A 78 -5.22 5.71 3.71
CA ASP A 78 -5.39 5.73 5.17
C ASP A 78 -6.52 4.80 5.59
N ALA A 79 -7.69 4.87 4.92
CA ALA A 79 -8.79 3.96 5.19
C ALA A 79 -8.42 2.48 4.99
N LEU A 80 -7.56 2.18 4.00
CA LEU A 80 -7.12 0.81 3.71
C LEU A 80 -6.13 0.28 4.77
N PHE A 81 -5.27 1.15 5.31
CA PHE A 81 -4.37 0.78 6.41
C PHE A 81 -5.10 0.71 7.75
N GLU A 82 -6.07 1.59 8.01
CA GLU A 82 -6.92 1.54 9.20
C GLU A 82 -7.65 0.19 9.29
N GLU A 83 -8.25 -0.27 8.19
CA GLU A 83 -8.90 -1.59 8.11
C GLU A 83 -7.96 -2.75 8.50
N LYS A 84 -6.65 -2.62 8.20
CA LYS A 84 -5.64 -3.64 8.53
C LYS A 84 -5.06 -3.52 9.93
N MET A 85 -5.09 -2.35 10.53
CA MET A 85 -4.58 -2.13 11.88
C MET A 85 -5.65 -2.35 12.96
N GLU A 86 -6.93 -2.30 12.60
CA GLU A 86 -8.06 -2.55 13.51
C GLU A 86 -8.48 -4.03 13.61
N GLY A 87 -7.95 -4.91 12.75
CA GLY A 87 -8.19 -6.36 12.74
C GLY A 87 -7.06 -7.17 13.36
#